data_AF-T1AWA5-F1
#
_entry.id   AF-T1AWA5-F1
#
_cell.length_a   1.000
_cell.length_b   1.000
_cell.length_c   1.000
_cell.angle_alpha   90.00
_cell.angle_beta   90.00
_cell.angle_gamma   90.00
#
_symmetry.space_group_name_H-M   'P 1'
#
loop_
_entity.id
_entity.type
_entity.pdbx_description
1 polymer ?
#
loop_
_entity_poly.entity_id
_entity_poly.type
_entity_poly.pdbx_seq_one_letter_code
_entity_poly.pdbx_strand_id
1 'polypeptide(L)'
;MSEMAERLITINIRRYLAMQPRTKRVKRAARYVRERAAHYMKMDPGNVTISKDLNNRLVKYYSKKMVPVKLSAKIDNGKAVLNEFSAAKPAEPKKEEKAGKGKQQEAKKEPTTATQTKAKPAHTETKKD
;
A
#
# COMPACT_ATOMS: atom_id res chain seq x y z
N MET A 1 -32.71 -13.32 0.48
CA MET A 1 -32.15 -11.96 0.40
C MET A 1 -30.84 -11.96 1.16
N SER A 2 -29.71 -11.65 0.52
CA SER A 2 -28.42 -11.55 1.20
C SER A 2 -28.29 -10.18 1.87
N GLU A 3 -28.23 -10.15 3.19
CA GLU A 3 -27.93 -8.91 3.93
C GLU A 3 -26.47 -8.54 3.71
N MET A 4 -26.22 -7.48 2.94
CA MET A 4 -24.91 -6.83 2.90
C MET A 4 -24.71 -6.07 4.22
N ALA A 5 -24.02 -6.69 5.17
CA ALA A 5 -23.70 -6.04 6.43
C ALA A 5 -22.53 -5.07 6.25
N GLU A 6 -22.78 -3.78 6.51
CA GLU A 6 -21.73 -2.78 6.61
C GLU A 6 -21.36 -2.53 8.08
N ARG A 7 -20.05 -2.57 8.39
CA ARG A 7 -19.53 -2.27 9.74
C ARG A 7 -18.51 -1.15 9.70
N LEU A 8 -18.66 -0.18 10.60
CA LEU A 8 -17.68 0.88 10.79
C LEU A 8 -16.71 0.51 11.92
N ILE A 9 -15.42 0.58 11.64
CA ILE A 9 -14.36 0.15 12.55
C ILE A 9 -13.30 1.24 12.60
N THR A 10 -12.83 1.57 13.80
CA THR A 10 -11.63 2.39 13.97
C THR A 10 -10.49 1.54 14.52
N ILE A 11 -9.34 1.57 13.86
CA ILE A 11 -8.15 0.80 14.24
C ILE A 11 -7.03 1.75 14.65
N ASN A 12 -6.58 1.65 15.90
CA ASN A 12 -5.41 2.38 16.37
C ASN A 12 -4.13 1.63 15.96
N ILE A 13 -3.47 2.11 14.91
CA ILE A 13 -2.24 1.52 14.38
C ILE A 13 -0.98 2.03 15.08
N ARG A 14 -1.06 3.12 15.88
CA ARG A 14 0.11 3.81 16.43
C ARG A 14 0.91 2.91 17.35
N ARG A 15 0.23 2.25 18.29
CA ARG A 15 0.88 1.37 19.28
C ARG A 15 1.69 0.27 18.60
N TYR A 16 1.13 -0.32 17.55
CA TYR A 16 1.81 -1.37 16.80
C TYR A 16 2.97 -0.85 15.94
N LEU A 17 2.74 0.21 15.15
CA LEU A 17 3.73 0.71 14.18
C LEU A 17 4.89 1.48 14.80
N ALA A 18 4.69 2.10 15.98
CA ALA A 18 5.75 2.81 16.68
C ALA A 18 6.93 1.90 17.03
N MET A 19 6.64 0.63 17.36
CA MET A 19 7.64 -0.39 17.70
C MET A 19 8.35 -0.97 16.47
N GLN A 20 7.84 -0.73 15.26
CA GLN A 20 8.40 -1.30 14.03
C GLN A 20 9.44 -0.35 13.41
N PRO A 21 10.52 -0.89 12.79
CA PRO A 21 11.48 -0.09 12.06
C PRO A 21 10.80 0.59 10.86
N ARG A 22 11.18 1.85 10.58
CA ARG A 22 10.49 2.72 9.60
C ARG A 22 10.32 2.05 8.23
N THR A 23 11.35 1.34 7.76
CA THR A 23 11.37 0.63 6.47
C THR A 23 10.31 -0.48 6.38
N LYS A 24 9.94 -1.11 7.50
CA LYS A 24 8.97 -2.23 7.53
C LYS A 24 7.54 -1.78 7.86
N ARG A 25 7.33 -0.52 8.27
CA ARG A 25 6.02 -0.03 8.75
C ARG A 25 4.91 -0.18 7.72
N VAL A 26 5.19 0.07 6.44
CA VAL A 26 4.18 -0.02 5.37
C VAL A 26 3.61 -1.45 5.27
N LYS A 27 4.48 -2.45 5.11
CA LYS A 27 4.09 -3.86 5.02
C LYS A 27 3.38 -4.33 6.29
N ARG A 28 3.85 -3.88 7.45
CA ARG A 28 3.27 -4.20 8.77
C ARG A 28 1.92 -3.53 9.00
N ALA A 29 1.69 -2.33 8.50
CA ALA A 29 0.43 -1.61 8.64
C ALA A 29 -0.72 -2.34 7.94
N ALA A 30 -0.52 -2.73 6.68
CA ALA A 30 -1.53 -3.48 5.92
C ALA A 30 -1.87 -4.83 6.60
N ARG A 31 -0.83 -5.55 7.05
CA ARG A 31 -1.02 -6.81 7.78
C ARG A 31 -1.81 -6.62 9.09
N TYR A 32 -1.42 -5.62 9.89
CA TYR A 32 -2.06 -5.35 11.17
C TYR A 32 -3.52 -4.91 11.02
N VAL A 33 -3.81 -4.06 10.02
CA VAL A 33 -5.18 -3.64 9.72
C VAL A 33 -6.05 -4.84 9.35
N ARG A 34 -5.53 -5.77 8.53
CA ARG A 34 -6.23 -7.00 8.15
C ARG A 34 -6.52 -7.89 9.37
N GLU A 35 -5.49 -8.19 10.16
CA GLU A 35 -5.62 -9.03 11.37
C GLU A 35 -6.60 -8.43 12.38
N ARG A 36 -6.52 -7.11 12.59
CA ARG A 36 -7.36 -6.44 13.57
C ARG A 36 -8.81 -6.29 13.11
N ALA A 37 -9.04 -6.06 11.82
CA ALA A 37 -10.37 -6.07 11.24
C ALA A 37 -10.99 -7.47 11.30
N ALA A 38 -10.23 -8.51 10.96
CA ALA A 38 -10.65 -9.91 11.05
C ALA A 38 -11.07 -10.28 12.49
N HIS A 39 -10.28 -9.87 13.48
CA HIS A 39 -10.59 -10.06 14.90
C HIS A 39 -11.93 -9.41 15.30
N TYR A 40 -12.18 -8.16 14.90
CA TYR A 40 -13.45 -7.50 15.23
C TYR A 40 -14.66 -8.09 14.51
N MET A 41 -14.45 -8.64 13.31
CA MET A 41 -15.51 -9.28 12.54
C MET A 41 -15.68 -10.77 12.87
N LYS A 42 -14.83 -11.34 13.72
CA LYS A 42 -14.78 -12.78 14.06
C LYS A 42 -14.69 -13.67 12.79
N MET A 43 -13.79 -13.30 11.88
CA MET A 43 -13.55 -14.03 10.63
C MET A 43 -12.06 -14.31 10.45
N ASP A 44 -11.74 -15.22 9.55
CA ASP A 44 -10.35 -15.52 9.21
C ASP A 44 -9.69 -14.34 8.46
N PRO A 45 -8.42 -13.98 8.75
CA PRO A 45 -7.72 -12.93 8.03
C PRO A 45 -7.60 -13.17 6.52
N GLY A 46 -7.66 -14.42 6.05
CA GLY A 46 -7.65 -14.77 4.62
C GLY A 46 -8.88 -14.27 3.87
N ASN A 47 -10.01 -14.11 4.56
CA ASN A 47 -11.27 -13.62 4.00
C ASN A 47 -11.40 -12.09 4.01
N VAL A 48 -10.39 -11.38 4.52
CA VAL A 48 -10.38 -9.92 4.63
C VAL A 48 -9.48 -9.31 3.55
N THR A 49 -10.13 -8.60 2.64
CA THR A 49 -9.47 -7.93 1.51
C THR A 49 -9.39 -6.43 1.78
N ILE A 50 -8.23 -5.83 1.53
CA ILE A 50 -8.02 -4.38 1.65
C ILE A 50 -8.17 -3.79 0.26
N SER A 51 -9.03 -2.78 0.09
CA SER A 51 -9.17 -2.10 -1.19
C SER A 51 -7.89 -1.37 -1.61
N LYS A 52 -7.71 -1.19 -2.91
CA LYS A 52 -6.50 -0.57 -3.48
C LYS A 52 -6.31 0.86 -2.93
N ASP A 53 -7.38 1.62 -2.80
CA ASP A 53 -7.33 3.01 -2.32
C ASP A 53 -6.92 3.10 -0.85
N LEU A 54 -7.49 2.23 -0.01
CA LEU A 54 -7.10 2.12 1.38
C LEU A 54 -5.63 1.70 1.49
N ASN A 55 -5.18 0.72 0.70
CA ASN A 55 -3.79 0.30 0.68
C ASN A 55 -2.84 1.45 0.28
N ASN A 56 -3.20 2.23 -0.73
CA ASN A 56 -2.44 3.41 -1.15
C ASN A 56 -2.32 4.45 -0.03
N ARG A 57 -3.40 4.71 0.72
CA ARG A 57 -3.36 5.60 1.88
C ARG A 57 -2.58 5.03 3.05
N LEU A 58 -2.65 3.72 3.28
CA LEU A 58 -1.82 3.05 4.29
C LEU A 58 -0.34 3.28 4.03
N VAL A 59 0.08 3.15 2.76
CA VAL A 59 1.46 3.40 2.33
C VAL A 59 1.83 4.88 2.48
N LYS A 60 1.03 5.79 1.92
CA LYS A 60 1.40 7.22 1.80
C LYS A 60 1.30 7.99 3.11
N TYR A 61 0.26 7.72 3.92
CA TYR A 61 -0.12 8.57 5.05
C TYR A 61 -0.03 7.83 6.38
N TYR A 62 -0.77 6.73 6.55
CA TYR A 62 -0.92 6.09 7.85
C TYR A 62 0.37 5.44 8.36
N SER A 63 1.22 4.89 7.48
CA SER A 63 2.53 4.35 7.88
C SER A 63 3.49 5.40 8.44
N LYS A 64 3.34 6.66 8.02
CA LYS A 64 4.19 7.80 8.40
C LYS A 64 3.63 8.55 9.60
N LYS A 65 2.34 8.91 9.54
CA LYS A 65 1.65 9.73 10.56
C LYS A 65 1.09 8.88 11.71
N MET A 66 0.89 7.58 11.50
CA MET A 66 0.45 6.61 12.50
C MET A 66 -0.85 7.01 13.23
N VAL A 67 -1.74 7.73 12.55
CA VAL A 67 -3.04 8.11 13.09
C VAL A 67 -4.03 6.94 13.01
N PRO A 68 -5.08 6.90 13.85
CA PRO A 68 -6.11 5.87 13.79
C PRO A 68 -6.77 5.81 12.40
N VAL A 69 -6.98 4.60 11.89
CA VAL A 69 -7.60 4.36 10.58
C VAL A 69 -9.09 4.11 10.81
N LYS A 70 -9.95 4.92 10.19
CA LYS A 70 -11.40 4.67 10.15
C LYS A 70 -11.72 3.88 8.89
N LEU A 71 -12.46 2.80 9.04
CA LEU A 71 -12.71 1.81 8.00
C LEU A 71 -14.19 1.48 7.90
N SER A 72 -14.68 1.25 6.69
CA SER A 72 -15.94 0.57 6.43
C SER A 72 -15.65 -0.82 5.89
N ALA A 73 -16.20 -1.84 6.55
CA ALA A 73 -16.13 -3.22 6.13
C ALA A 73 -17.47 -3.59 5.50
N LYS A 74 -17.45 -3.91 4.20
CA LYS A 74 -18.60 -4.50 3.50
C LYS A 74 -18.44 -6.01 3.54
N ILE A 75 -19.39 -6.71 4.16
CA ILE A 75 -19.36 -8.16 4.31
C ILE A 75 -20.34 -8.75 3.29
N ASP A 76 -19.83 -9.63 2.43
CA ASP A 76 -20.63 -10.37 1.45
C ASP A 76 -20.13 -11.83 1.39
N ASN A 77 -21.06 -12.77 1.58
CA ASN A 77 -20.80 -14.22 1.50
C ASN A 77 -19.54 -14.69 2.26
N GLY A 78 -19.37 -14.22 3.50
CA GLY A 78 -18.24 -14.59 4.37
C GLY A 78 -16.90 -13.92 4.03
N LYS A 79 -16.87 -13.03 3.03
CA LYS A 79 -15.71 -12.20 2.68
C LYS A 79 -15.95 -10.76 3.11
N ALA A 80 -14.91 -10.08 3.57
CA ALA A 80 -14.98 -8.67 3.92
C ALA A 80 -14.05 -7.84 3.02
N VAL A 81 -14.58 -6.75 2.49
CA VAL A 81 -13.80 -5.74 1.78
C VAL A 81 -13.70 -4.49 2.66
N LEU A 82 -12.47 -4.14 3.03
CA LEU A 82 -12.16 -2.96 3.81
C LEU A 82 -11.94 -1.76 2.89
N ASN A 83 -12.74 -0.73 3.12
CA ASN A 83 -12.58 0.58 2.51
C ASN A 83 -12.28 1.61 3.61
N GLU A 84 -11.70 2.73 3.21
CA GLU A 84 -11.54 3.83 4.14
C GLU A 84 -12.89 4.50 4.38
N PHE A 85 -13.18 4.76 5.65
CA PHE A 85 -14.36 5.51 6.03
C PHE A 85 -14.01 7.00 6.05
N SER A 86 -14.44 7.72 5.01
CA SER A 86 -14.42 9.18 4.98
C SER A 86 -15.80 9.69 5.37
N ALA A 87 -16.03 9.97 6.67
CA ALA A 87 -17.27 10.59 7.15
C ALA A 87 -17.51 12.00 6.55
N ALA A 88 -16.51 12.55 5.88
CA ALA A 88 -16.62 13.71 5.02
C ALA A 88 -15.77 13.42 3.78
N LYS A 89 -16.37 13.32 2.60
CA LYS A 89 -15.67 13.83 1.43
C LYS A 89 -15.69 15.36 1.62
N PRO A 90 -14.59 16.08 1.86
CA PRO A 90 -14.54 17.42 1.30
C PRO A 90 -14.79 17.24 -0.19
N ALA A 91 -15.78 17.94 -0.72
CA ALA A 91 -16.23 17.83 -2.11
C ALA A 91 -15.05 17.70 -3.06
N GLU A 92 -15.11 16.68 -3.92
CA GLU A 92 -14.20 16.57 -5.06
C GLU A 92 -14.24 17.91 -5.82
N PRO A 93 -13.12 18.61 -6.05
CA PRO A 93 -13.13 19.70 -7.01
C PRO A 93 -13.50 19.09 -8.36
N LYS A 94 -14.63 19.54 -8.92
CA LYS A 94 -15.04 19.25 -10.29
C LYS A 94 -13.82 19.46 -11.19
N LYS A 95 -13.45 18.42 -11.95
CA LYS A 95 -12.57 18.58 -13.10
C LYS A 95 -13.27 19.56 -14.06
N GLU A 96 -12.76 20.78 -14.16
CA GLU A 96 -12.97 21.58 -15.36
C GLU A 96 -12.12 20.97 -16.47
N GLU A 97 -12.80 20.44 -17.48
CA GLU A 97 -12.24 20.27 -18.81
C GLU A 97 -11.86 21.65 -19.36
N LYS A 98 -10.58 21.87 -19.63
CA LYS A 98 -10.16 22.78 -20.70
C LYS A 98 -9.30 22.01 -21.69
N ALA A 99 -9.90 21.83 -22.86
CA ALA A 99 -9.27 21.45 -24.11
C ALA A 99 -8.34 22.57 -24.63
N GLY A 100 -7.35 22.19 -25.44
CA GLY A 100 -6.48 23.08 -26.24
C GLY A 100 -4.99 22.77 -26.03
N LYS A 101 -4.33 21.87 -26.77
CA LYS A 101 -3.98 21.78 -28.21
C LYS A 101 -2.73 22.61 -28.58
N GLY A 102 -1.66 21.91 -28.98
CA GLY A 102 -0.40 22.41 -29.60
C GLY A 102 0.81 21.69 -28.98
N LYS A 103 1.45 20.62 -29.50
CA LYS A 103 1.94 20.21 -30.84
C LYS A 103 3.26 20.90 -31.25
N GLN A 104 4.40 20.21 -31.05
CA GLN A 104 5.58 20.07 -31.96
C GLN A 104 6.67 19.21 -31.27
N GLN A 105 6.93 17.99 -31.74
CA GLN A 105 8.00 17.57 -32.70
C GLN A 105 9.40 17.59 -32.07
N GLU A 106 10.00 16.46 -31.66
CA GLU A 106 10.58 15.34 -32.42
C GLU A 106 11.97 15.64 -33.03
N ALA A 107 13.03 15.05 -32.45
CA ALA A 107 14.29 14.60 -33.10
C ALA A 107 15.23 14.04 -32.01
N LYS A 108 15.49 12.73 -31.90
CA LYS A 108 16.23 11.78 -32.75
C LYS A 108 17.70 11.59 -32.32
N LYS A 109 17.97 10.32 -31.97
CA LYS A 109 19.17 9.48 -32.25
C LYS A 109 20.32 9.42 -31.22
N GLU A 110 20.44 8.20 -30.67
CA GLU A 110 21.64 7.50 -30.16
C GLU A 110 22.74 7.39 -31.26
N PRO A 111 23.85 6.62 -31.13
CA PRO A 111 24.56 6.01 -29.98
C PRO A 111 26.11 6.22 -30.08
N THR A 112 26.91 5.80 -29.08
CA THR A 112 28.21 5.07 -29.19
C THR A 112 28.91 5.03 -27.81
N THR A 113 29.10 3.89 -27.13
CA THR A 113 30.04 2.73 -27.31
C THR A 113 31.50 3.01 -26.95
N ALA A 114 31.94 2.51 -25.79
CA ALA A 114 33.25 1.90 -25.51
C ALA A 114 33.19 1.28 -24.09
N THR A 115 32.95 -0.01 -23.83
CA THR A 115 33.65 -1.25 -24.25
C THR A 115 34.81 -1.62 -23.30
N GLN A 116 34.54 -2.65 -22.47
CA GLN A 116 35.44 -3.70 -21.93
C GLN A 116 36.47 -3.24 -20.85
N THR A 117 36.85 -4.03 -19.82
CA THR A 117 37.18 -5.46 -19.82
C THR A 117 37.30 -6.01 -18.37
N LYS A 118 36.95 -7.30 -18.20
CA LYS A 118 37.41 -8.37 -17.27
C LYS A 118 38.42 -7.97 -16.16
N ALA A 119 38.39 -8.52 -14.93
CA ALA A 119 38.63 -9.95 -14.70
C ALA A 119 38.34 -10.39 -13.24
N LYS A 120 37.90 -11.64 -13.13
CA LYS A 120 37.89 -12.52 -11.96
C LYS A 120 39.15 -13.41 -12.05
N PRO A 121 39.89 -13.66 -10.95
CA PRO A 121 39.98 -15.04 -10.41
C PRO A 121 39.91 -15.00 -8.86
N ALA A 122 39.37 -15.95 -8.10
CA ALA A 122 39.62 -17.39 -7.95
C ALA A 122 41.02 -17.77 -7.38
N HIS A 123 40.98 -18.28 -6.13
CA HIS A 123 41.92 -19.15 -5.39
C HIS A 123 43.26 -18.66 -4.81
N THR A 124 43.39 -18.77 -3.48
CA THR A 124 44.49 -19.43 -2.73
C THR A 124 44.05 -19.52 -1.25
N GLU A 125 43.52 -20.67 -0.82
CA GLU A 125 44.20 -21.59 0.12
C GLU A 125 45.17 -20.91 1.10
N THR A 126 44.73 -20.67 2.32
CA THR A 126 45.61 -20.43 3.47
C THR A 126 45.67 -21.71 4.30
N LYS A 127 46.87 -22.30 4.30
CA LYS A 127 47.32 -23.41 5.13
C LYS A 127 47.96 -22.80 6.39
N LYS A 128 47.44 -23.15 7.57
CA LYS A 128 48.01 -22.97 8.94
C LYS A 128 47.14 -23.86 9.84
N ASP A 129 47.61 -24.69 10.74
CA ASP A 129 48.92 -25.18 11.20
C ASP A 129 48.64 -26.62 11.70
#